data_AF-A0A418XV81-F1
#
_entry.id   AF-A0A418XV81-F1
#
_cell.length_a   1.000
_cell.length_b   1.000
_cell.length_c   1.000
_cell.angle_alpha   90.00
_cell.angle_beta   90.00
_cell.angle_gamma   90.00
#
_symmetry.space_group_name_H-M   'P 1'
#
loop_
_entity.id
_entity.type
_entity.pdbx_description
1 polymer ?
#
loop_
_entity_poly.entity_id
_entity_poly.type
_entity_poly.pdbx_seq_one_letter_code
_entity_poly.pdbx_strand_id
1 'polypeptide(L)'
;MLRYSLILVAALGTAACATPEQRAEQMRVEMERMIQVYGPACGRLGYAANSDQWRNCVLQLSAKEEMERYGHHPHYYAGVGHSHWRFGGMWGPHW
;
A
#
# COMPACT_ATOMS: atom_id res chain seq x y z
N MET A 1 -16.81 7.76 37.20
CA MET A 1 -15.64 7.35 36.41
C MET A 1 -15.89 6.05 35.63
N LEU A 2 -16.40 4.98 36.26
CA LEU A 2 -16.69 3.68 35.61
C LEU A 2 -17.55 3.74 34.32
N ARG A 3 -18.55 4.64 34.27
CA ARG A 3 -19.42 4.84 33.10
C ARG A 3 -18.69 5.40 31.89
N TYR A 4 -17.74 6.31 32.09
CA TYR A 4 -16.94 6.87 31.00
C TYR A 4 -15.94 5.84 30.46
N SER A 5 -15.39 5.00 31.35
CA SER A 5 -14.52 3.88 30.97
C SER A 5 -15.23 2.86 30.08
N LEU A 6 -16.50 2.54 30.39
CA LEU A 6 -17.32 1.62 29.57
C LEU A 6 -17.62 2.18 28.18
N ILE A 7 -17.88 3.49 28.05
CA ILE A 7 -18.14 4.15 26.76
C ILE A 7 -16.87 4.14 25.89
N LEU A 8 -15.70 4.38 26.49
CA LEU A 8 -14.41 4.32 25.80
C LEU A 8 -14.09 2.91 25.29
N VAL A 9 -14.28 1.88 26.13
CA VAL A 9 -14.05 0.48 25.73
C VAL A 9 -15.01 0.03 24.63
N ALA A 10 -16.29 0.46 24.69
CA ALA A 10 -17.27 0.18 23.65
C ALA A 10 -16.90 0.85 22.31
N ALA A 11 -16.41 2.09 22.34
CA ALA A 11 -15.97 2.81 21.15
C ALA A 11 -14.72 2.19 20.49
N LEU A 12 -13.76 1.71 21.30
CA LEU A 12 -12.59 0.98 20.77
C LEU A 12 -12.98 -0.39 20.18
N GLY A 13 -13.98 -1.07 20.75
CA GLY A 13 -14.49 -2.34 20.22
C GLY A 13 -15.08 -2.23 18.81
N THR A 14 -15.72 -1.10 18.48
CA THR A 14 -16.26 -0.86 17.13
C THR A 14 -15.19 -0.55 16.07
N ALA A 15 -14.02 -0.05 16.47
CA ALA A 15 -12.90 0.20 15.55
C ALA A 15 -12.18 -1.09 15.13
N ALA A 16 -12.32 -2.18 15.91
CA ALA A 16 -11.81 -3.51 15.54
C ALA A 16 -12.67 -4.22 14.49
N CYS A 17 -13.88 -3.70 14.19
CA CYS A 17 -14.68 -4.07 13.03
C CYS A 17 -14.32 -3.23 11.79
N ALA A 18 -13.04 -2.92 11.57
CA ALA A 18 -12.57 -2.49 10.26
C ALA A 18 -12.77 -3.69 9.31
N THR A 19 -13.89 -3.68 8.61
CA THR A 19 -14.45 -4.87 8.01
C THR A 19 -13.70 -5.31 6.75
N PRO A 20 -13.63 -6.62 6.46
CA PRO A 20 -13.03 -7.13 5.23
C PRO A 20 -13.75 -6.58 3.98
N GLU A 21 -15.05 -6.28 4.05
CA GLU A 21 -15.76 -5.71 2.91
C GLU A 21 -15.25 -4.30 2.54
N GLN A 22 -14.92 -3.46 3.51
CA GLN A 22 -14.41 -2.11 3.23
C GLN A 22 -13.05 -2.15 2.54
N ARG A 23 -12.18 -3.09 2.91
CA ARG A 23 -10.89 -3.28 2.21
C ARG A 23 -11.10 -3.79 0.79
N ALA A 24 -12.03 -4.72 0.58
CA ALA A 24 -12.34 -5.24 -0.74
C ALA A 24 -12.88 -4.12 -1.67
N GLU A 25 -13.75 -3.25 -1.17
CA GLU A 25 -14.25 -2.10 -1.92
C GLU A 25 -13.14 -1.12 -2.31
N GLN A 26 -12.24 -0.80 -1.37
CA GLN A 26 -11.08 0.06 -1.65
C GLN A 26 -10.18 -0.51 -2.75
N MET A 27 -9.90 -1.82 -2.69
CA MET A 27 -9.08 -2.50 -3.71
C MET A 27 -9.75 -2.53 -5.08
N ARG A 28 -11.09 -2.61 -5.14
CA ARG A 28 -11.84 -2.55 -6.41
C ARG A 28 -11.71 -1.18 -7.07
N VAL A 29 -11.84 -0.11 -6.29
CA VAL A 29 -11.71 1.26 -6.81
C VAL A 29 -10.30 1.52 -7.33
N GLU A 30 -9.28 1.06 -6.60
CA GLU A 30 -7.89 1.20 -7.04
C GLU A 30 -7.62 0.41 -8.33
N MET A 31 -8.13 -0.82 -8.43
CA MET A 31 -8.04 -1.61 -9.65
C MET A 31 -8.69 -0.91 -10.85
N GLU A 32 -9.87 -0.31 -10.66
CA GLU A 32 -10.57 0.41 -11.72
C GLU A 32 -9.77 1.61 -12.23
N ARG A 33 -9.12 2.35 -11.32
CA ARG A 33 -8.17 3.42 -11.68
C ARG A 33 -6.99 2.88 -12.48
N MET A 34 -6.34 1.80 -12.02
CA MET A 34 -5.20 1.21 -12.73
C MET A 34 -5.58 0.76 -14.15
N ILE A 35 -6.76 0.17 -14.32
CA ILE A 35 -7.28 -0.22 -15.63
C ILE A 35 -7.46 1.00 -16.54
N GLN A 36 -8.02 2.10 -16.03
CA GLN A 36 -8.20 3.32 -16.83
C GLN A 36 -6.87 3.95 -17.27
N VAL A 37 -5.86 3.94 -16.39
CA VAL A 37 -4.55 4.56 -16.65
C VAL A 37 -3.67 3.67 -17.54
N TYR A 38 -3.47 2.40 -17.18
CA TYR A 38 -2.51 1.52 -17.86
C TYR A 38 -3.15 0.59 -18.89
N GLY A 39 -4.45 0.33 -18.80
CA GLY A 39 -5.18 -0.55 -19.72
C GLY A 39 -5.02 -0.18 -21.20
N PRO A 40 -5.12 1.11 -21.59
CA PRO A 40 -4.87 1.53 -22.97
C PRO A 40 -3.43 1.28 -23.45
N ALA A 41 -2.44 1.38 -22.56
CA ALA A 41 -1.05 1.06 -22.91
C ALA A 41 -0.89 -0.43 -23.18
N CYS A 42 -1.46 -1.28 -22.32
CA CYS A 42 -1.47 -2.73 -22.53
C CYS A 42 -2.25 -3.16 -23.78
N GLY A 43 -3.33 -2.45 -24.13
CA GLY A 43 -4.03 -2.66 -25.40
C GLY A 43 -3.17 -2.31 -26.62
N ARG A 44 -2.41 -1.20 -26.55
CA ARG A 44 -1.45 -0.82 -27.61
C ARG A 44 -0.29 -1.80 -27.75
N LEU A 45 0.07 -2.50 -26.67
CA LEU A 45 1.07 -3.58 -26.68
C LEU A 45 0.53 -4.90 -27.29
N GLY A 46 -0.75 -4.94 -27.66
CA GLY A 46 -1.37 -6.09 -28.33
C GLY A 46 -2.00 -7.12 -27.40
N TYR A 47 -2.08 -6.84 -26.09
CA TYR A 47 -2.78 -7.73 -25.17
C TYR A 47 -4.30 -7.60 -25.33
N ALA A 48 -4.98 -8.75 -25.44
CA ALA A 48 -6.43 -8.78 -25.49
C ALA A 48 -7.03 -8.26 -24.18
N ALA A 49 -7.96 -7.30 -24.27
CA ALA A 49 -8.60 -6.72 -23.10
C ALA A 49 -9.22 -7.81 -22.19
N ASN A 50 -9.09 -7.63 -20.88
CA ASN A 50 -9.55 -8.57 -19.85
C ASN A 50 -8.90 -9.96 -19.86
N SER A 51 -7.92 -10.24 -20.74
CA SER A 51 -7.11 -11.46 -20.65
C SER A 51 -6.16 -11.41 -19.45
N ASP A 52 -5.73 -12.58 -18.98
CA ASP A 52 -4.78 -12.66 -17.87
C ASP A 52 -3.44 -11.97 -18.19
N GLN A 53 -3.00 -12.03 -19.45
CA GLN A 53 -1.80 -11.32 -19.89
C GLN A 53 -1.99 -9.79 -19.84
N TRP A 54 -3.15 -9.29 -20.24
CA TRP A 54 -3.47 -7.86 -20.14
C TRP A 54 -3.53 -7.40 -18.68
N ARG A 55 -4.15 -8.18 -17.79
CA ARG A 55 -4.18 -7.88 -16.34
C ARG A 55 -2.79 -7.87 -15.73
N ASN A 56 -1.94 -8.83 -16.12
CA ASN A 56 -0.56 -8.88 -15.68
C ASN A 56 0.22 -7.64 -16.15
N CYS A 57 0.05 -7.23 -17.41
CA CYS A 57 0.64 -5.99 -17.93
C CYS A 57 0.22 -4.75 -17.11
N VAL A 58 -1.07 -4.60 -16.80
CA VAL A 58 -1.58 -3.49 -15.98
C VAL A 58 -0.92 -3.48 -14.60
N LEU A 59 -0.81 -4.64 -13.94
CA LEU A 59 -0.17 -4.77 -12.63
C LEU A 59 1.34 -4.49 -12.66
N GLN A 60 2.03 -4.91 -13.72
CA GLN A 60 3.47 -4.64 -13.86
C GLN A 60 3.75 -3.16 -14.08
N LEU A 61 2.95 -2.48 -14.91
CA LEU A 61 3.11 -1.05 -15.16
C LEU A 61 2.80 -0.23 -13.91
N SER A 62 1.76 -0.58 -13.15
CA SER A 62 1.44 0.11 -11.90
C SER A 62 2.53 -0.08 -10.85
N ALA A 63 3.02 -1.31 -10.67
CA ALA A 63 4.11 -1.61 -9.75
C ALA A 63 5.41 -0.87 -10.15
N LYS A 64 5.69 -0.79 -11.45
CA LYS A 64 6.86 -0.04 -11.95
C LYS A 64 6.75 1.45 -11.60
N GLU A 65 5.60 2.08 -11.85
CA GLU A 65 5.39 3.50 -11.50
C GLU A 65 5.51 3.73 -9.99
N GLU A 66 4.95 2.84 -9.18
CA GLU A 66 5.06 2.93 -7.72
C GLU A 66 6.52 2.84 -7.25
N MET A 67 7.31 1.94 -7.83
CA MET A 67 8.74 1.82 -7.56
C MET A 67 9.53 3.05 -8.02
N GLU A 68 9.20 3.61 -9.19
CA GLU A 68 9.83 4.86 -9.67
C GLU A 68 9.47 6.03 -8.75
N ARG A 69 8.21 6.12 -8.30
CA ARG A 69 7.74 7.15 -7.36
C ARG A 69 8.42 7.03 -6.00
N TYR A 70 8.52 5.82 -5.44
CA TYR A 70 9.14 5.58 -4.14
C TYR A 70 10.68 5.68 -4.20
N GLY A 71 11.29 5.21 -5.29
CA GLY A 71 12.72 5.29 -5.54
C GLY A 71 13.21 6.73 -5.81
N HIS A 72 12.31 7.63 -6.24
CA HIS A 72 12.62 9.05 -6.41
C HIS A 72 12.42 9.88 -5.13
N HIS A 73 12.15 9.27 -3.97
CA HIS A 73 12.33 9.99 -2.71
C HIS A 73 13.84 10.16 -2.47
N PRO A 74 14.41 11.38 -2.59
CA PRO A 74 15.74 11.60 -2.07
C PRO A 74 15.66 11.26 -0.59
N HIS A 75 16.52 10.36 -0.13
CA HIS A 75 16.71 10.01 1.27
C HIS A 75 17.25 11.21 2.08
N TYR A 76 16.57 12.35 2.03
CA TYR A 76 16.94 13.58 2.72
C TYR A 76 16.85 13.42 4.25
N TYR A 77 16.19 12.34 4.71
CA TYR A 77 16.17 11.90 6.11
C TYR A 77 16.89 10.57 6.39
N ALA A 78 17.74 10.05 5.48
CA ALA A 78 18.69 8.98 5.84
C ALA A 78 20.03 9.51 6.38
N GLY A 79 20.17 10.84 6.52
CA GLY A 79 21.43 11.51 6.83
C GLY A 79 21.54 12.19 8.20
N VAL A 80 20.56 12.04 9.10
CA VAL A 80 20.65 12.60 10.47
C VAL A 80 20.42 11.50 11.52
N GLY A 81 21.14 10.39 11.36
CA GLY A 81 21.33 9.38 12.38
C GLY A 81 22.74 9.48 12.94
N HIS A 82 22.90 10.23 14.02
CA HIS A 82 24.14 10.50 14.72
C HIS A 82 25.06 9.28 14.89
N SER A 83 26.29 9.42 14.40
CA SER A 83 27.41 8.48 14.47
C SER A 83 28.04 8.33 15.87
N HIS A 84 27.27 8.29 16.97
CA HIS A 84 27.87 8.15 18.31
C HIS A 84 27.24 7.12 19.26
N TRP A 85 26.07 6.55 18.97
CA TRP A 85 25.52 5.46 19.78
C TRP A 85 25.90 4.10 19.19
N ARG A 86 27.15 3.73 19.48
CA ARG A 86 27.66 2.37 19.41
C ARG A 86 27.03 1.56 20.56
N PHE A 87 25.75 1.20 20.43
CA PHE A 87 25.12 0.17 21.28
C PHE A 87 24.22 -0.70 20.42
N GLY A 88 24.62 -1.96 20.29
CA GLY A 88 23.88 -2.98 19.55
C GLY A 88 22.50 -3.26 20.13
N GLY A 89 21.66 -3.87 19.30
CA GLY A 89 20.34 -4.33 19.72
C GLY A 89 19.47 -4.82 18.58
N MET A 90 19.68 -6.06 18.16
CA MET A 90 18.62 -7.07 17.99
C MET A 90 17.37 -6.75 17.13
N TRP A 91 17.39 -5.84 16.17
CA TRP A 91 16.23 -5.65 15.28
C TRP A 91 16.68 -5.35 13.85
N GLY A 92 17.33 -6.32 13.21
CA GLY A 92 17.49 -6.36 11.76
C GLY A 92 16.30 -7.08 11.12
N PRO A 93 15.78 -6.64 9.96
CA PRO A 93 14.62 -7.26 9.35
C PRO A 93 14.95 -8.67 8.86
N HIS A 94 14.16 -9.64 9.31
CA HIS A 94 14.11 -10.99 8.75
C HIS A 94 12.94 -11.03 7.76
N TRP A 95 13.20 -10.53 6.55
CA TRP A 95 12.40 -10.80 5.37
C TRP A 95 13.31 -10.84 4.15
#